data_AF-A0A2R5FUC8-F1
#
_entry.id   AF-A0A2R5FUC8-F1
#
_cell.length_a   1.000
_cell.length_b   1.000
_cell.length_c   1.000
_cell.angle_alpha   90.00
_cell.angle_beta   90.00
_cell.angle_gamma   90.00
#
_symmetry.space_group_name_H-M   'P 1'
#
loop_
_entity.id
_entity.type
_entity.pdbx_description
1 polymer ?
#
loop_
_entity_poly.entity_id
_entity_poly.type
_entity_poly.pdbx_seq_one_letter_code
_entity_poly.pdbx_strand_id
1 'polypeptide(L)' 'MVVTLQLRQIDLQPGQCLTLREISWAEFEAILEELGEHRPARVAYYQ' A
#
# COMPACT_ATOMS: atom_id res chain seq x y z
N MET A 1 8.55 -5.13 20.63
CA MET A 1 9.05 -3.86 20.07
C MET A 1 8.29 -3.58 18.79
N VAL A 2 7.79 -2.37 18.61
CA VAL A 2 7.13 -1.93 17.37
C VAL A 2 8.11 -1.06 16.58
N VAL A 3 8.11 -1.19 15.26
CA VAL A 3 8.97 -0.42 14.36
C VAL A 3 8.10 0.21 13.29
N THR A 4 8.31 1.50 13.03
CA THR A 4 7.60 2.24 11.99
C THR A 4 8.43 2.27 10.72
N LEU A 5 7.82 1.95 9.58
CA LEU A 5 8.43 1.97 8.25
C LEU A 5 7.66 2.94 7.35
N GLN A 6 8.37 3.62 6.45
CA GLN A 6 7.77 4.43 5.38
C GLN A 6 7.47 3.55 4.17
N LEU A 7 6.40 3.84 3.41
CA LEU A 7 6.00 3.02 2.27
C LEU A 7 7.10 2.89 1.21
N ARG A 8 7.80 3.99 0.90
CA ARG A 8 8.96 4.01 -0.02
C ARG A 8 10.13 3.11 0.36
N GLN A 9 10.15 2.55 1.58
CA GLN A 9 11.18 1.61 2.03
C GLN A 9 10.81 0.15 1.74
N ILE A 10 9.63 -0.08 1.17
CA ILE A 10 9.11 -1.40 0.84
C ILE A 10 9.26 -1.59 -0.67
N ASP A 11 10.11 -2.53 -1.07
CA ASP A 11 10.19 -3.02 -2.45
C ASP A 11 9.43 -4.35 -2.55
N LEU A 12 8.50 -4.44 -3.51
CA LEU A 12 7.74 -5.66 -3.76
C LEU A 12 8.16 -6.25 -5.11
N GLN A 13 8.58 -7.51 -5.07
CA GLN A 13 8.90 -8.26 -6.28
C GLN A 13 7.61 -8.68 -7.02
N PRO A 14 7.68 -8.93 -8.34
CA PRO A 14 6.53 -9.42 -9.10
C PRO A 14 5.92 -10.69 -8.46
N GLY A 15 4.61 -10.66 -8.22
CA GLY A 15 3.89 -11.76 -7.57
C GLY A 15 3.84 -11.69 -6.04
N GLN A 16 4.46 -10.69 -5.41
CA GLN A 16 4.31 -10.43 -3.98
C GLN A 16 3.14 -9.49 -3.69
N CYS A 17 2.55 -9.65 -2.50
CA CYS A 17 1.45 -8.83 -2.02
C CYS A 17 1.75 -8.30 -0.61
N LEU A 18 1.40 -7.04 -0.35
CA LEU A 18 1.44 -6.44 0.98
C LEU A 18 0.01 -6.25 1.50
N THR A 19 -0.28 -6.73 2.71
CA THR A 19 -1.57 -6.51 3.37
C THR A 19 -1.42 -5.46 4.45
N LEU A 20 -2.08 -4.32 4.26
CA LEU A 20 -2.21 -3.28 5.28
C LEU A 20 -3.48 -3.52 6.08
N ARG A 21 -3.38 -3.45 7.41
CA ARG A 21 -4.50 -3.67 8.34
C ARG A 21 -4.72 -2.40 9.15
N GLU A 22 -5.96 -2.19 9.58
CA GLU A 22 -6.32 -1.10 10.49
C GLU A 22 -6.02 0.31 9.93
N ILE A 23 -6.07 0.45 8.60
CA ILE A 23 -5.96 1.76 7.94
C ILE A 23 -7.33 2.39 7.79
N SER A 24 -7.42 3.70 8.00
CA SER A 24 -8.57 4.51 7.66
C SER A 24 -8.66 4.76 6.16
N TRP A 25 -9.83 5.22 5.69
CA TRP A 25 -10.01 5.58 4.28
C TRP A 25 -9.05 6.70 3.82
N ALA A 26 -8.84 7.72 4.65
CA ALA A 26 -7.95 8.82 4.32
C ALA A 26 -6.47 8.38 4.22
N GLU A 27 -6.03 7.47 5.10
CA GLU A 27 -4.69 6.88 5.01
C GLU A 27 -4.53 6.05 3.75
N PHE A 28 -5.56 5.28 3.38
CA PHE A 28 -5.59 4.53 2.14
C PHE A 28 -5.44 5.45 0.91
N GLU A 29 -6.16 6.56 0.85
CA GLU A 29 -6.03 7.55 -0.24
C GLU A 29 -4.63 8.16 -0.30
N ALA A 30 -4.05 8.51 0.84
CA ALA A 30 -2.68 9.02 0.91
C ALA A 30 -1.64 7.98 0.45
N ILE A 31 -1.84 6.70 0.79
CA ILE A 31 -1.01 5.59 0.32
C ILE A 31 -1.07 5.47 -1.21
N LEU A 32 -2.26 5.57 -1.80
CA LEU A 32 -2.42 5.52 -3.26
C LEU A 32 -1.73 6.70 -3.95
N GLU A 33 -1.80 7.89 -3.36
CA GLU A 33 -1.11 9.08 -3.85
C GLU A 33 0.42 8.91 -3.77
N GLU A 34 0.95 8.41 -2.64
CA GLU A 34 2.40 8.20 -2.43
C GLU A 34 2.98 7.11 -3.34
N LEU A 35 2.23 6.03 -3.60
CA LEU A 35 2.66 4.96 -4.52
C LEU A 35 2.77 5.44 -5.98
N GLY A 36 2.29 6.65 -6.30
CA GLY A 36 2.61 7.33 -7.56
C GLY A 36 2.03 6.67 -8.81
N GLU A 37 0.91 5.97 -8.68
CA GLU A 37 0.31 5.22 -9.79
C GLU A 37 -0.51 6.16 -10.72
N HIS A 38 0.21 6.82 -11.63
CA HIS A 38 -0.28 7.15 -12.99
C HIS A 38 -0.41 5.89 -13.88
N ARG A 39 -0.42 4.71 -13.27
CA ARG A 39 -0.72 3.40 -13.86
C ARG A 39 -1.87 2.77 -13.07
N PRO A 40 -2.63 1.85 -13.68
CA PRO A 40 -3.84 1.32 -13.06
C PRO A 40 -3.45 0.28 -12.00
N ALA A 41 -3.09 0.73 -10.80
CA ALA A 41 -3.06 -0.12 -9.63
C ALA A 41 -4.45 -0.78 -9.50
N ARG A 42 -4.51 -2.07 -9.83
CA ARG A 42 -5.74 -2.86 -9.67
C ARG A 42 -5.91 -3.12 -8.19
N VAL A 43 -6.64 -2.23 -7.52
CA VAL A 43 -7.21 -2.50 -6.20
C VAL A 43 -8.17 -3.66 -6.38
N ALA A 44 -7.73 -4.87 -6.01
CA ALA A 44 -8.60 -6.03 -5.95
C ALA A 44 -9.23 -6.07 -4.56
N TYR A 45 -10.52 -5.78 -4.47
CA TYR A 45 -11.31 -6.12 -3.30
C TYR A 45 -11.40 -7.65 -3.24
N TYR A 46 -10.74 -8.27 -2.28
CA TYR A 46 -10.97 -9.68 -1.95
C TYR A 46 -11.99 -9.71 -0.81
N GLN A 47 -13.18 -10.21 -1.12
CA GLN A 47 -14.27 -10.43 -0.16
C GLN A 47 -14.17 -11.84 0.41
#